data_AF-A0A9E7SCH2-F1
#
_entry.id   AF-A0A9E7SCH2-F1
#
_cell.length_a   1.000
_cell.length_b   1.000
_cell.length_c   1.000
_cell.angle_alpha   90.00
_cell.angle_beta   90.00
_cell.angle_gamma   90.00
#
_symmetry.space_group_name_H-M   'P 1'
#
loop_
_entity.id
_entity.type
_entity.pdbx_description
1 polymer ?
#
loop_
_entity_poly.entity_id
_entity_poly.type
_entity_poly.pdbx_seq_one_letter_code
_entity_poly.pdbx_strand_id
1 'polypeptide(L)'
;MFLYYVYIWYSESFLILGADLKIDVNERFVALVYYLSDWVGKSDLKLCVFTSDLELIECKKISATSWHMKLEDDTVYIEGDPNAYKIVKSTPH
;
A
#
# COMPACT_ATOMS: atom_id res chain seq x y z
N MET A 1 16.07 2.66 -12.46
CA MET A 1 14.95 1.88 -11.87
C MET A 1 15.54 1.05 -10.75
N PHE A 2 15.27 1.41 -9.48
CA PHE A 2 15.81 0.73 -8.31
C PHE A 2 14.71 -0.17 -7.72
N LEU A 3 14.93 -1.49 -7.71
CA LEU A 3 14.07 -2.45 -7.02
C LEU A 3 14.63 -2.65 -5.61
N TYR A 4 13.86 -2.28 -4.60
CA TYR A 4 14.15 -2.61 -3.21
C TYR A 4 13.40 -3.90 -2.84
N TYR A 5 14.13 -4.92 -2.40
CA TYR A 5 13.55 -6.14 -1.85
C TYR A 5 13.49 -6.00 -0.33
N VAL A 6 12.28 -5.91 0.23
CA VAL A 6 12.06 -5.91 1.68
C VAL A 6 11.69 -7.34 2.09
N TYR A 7 12.52 -7.96 2.93
CA TYR A 7 12.24 -9.27 3.51
C TYR A 7 11.48 -9.09 4.82
N ILE A 8 10.19 -9.45 4.84
CA ILE A 8 9.35 -9.42 6.03
C ILE A 8 9.21 -10.86 6.55
N TRP A 9 9.65 -11.10 7.79
CA TRP A 9 9.51 -12.40 8.46
C TRP A 9 8.25 -12.38 9.35
N TYR A 10 7.34 -13.35 9.14
CA TYR A 10 6.18 -13.57 10.00
C TYR A 10 6.31 -14.90 10.75
N SER A 11 6.05 -14.87 12.06
CA SER A 11 5.90 -16.04 12.92
C SER A 11 4.43 -16.46 12.93
N GLU A 12 4.17 -17.76 12.80
CA GLU A 12 2.86 -18.47 12.78
C GLU A 12 2.19 -18.66 11.40
N SER A 13 2.52 -19.79 10.78
CA SER A 13 1.67 -20.71 10.00
C SER A 13 0.78 -20.20 8.86
N PHE A 14 1.01 -19.01 8.32
CA PHE A 14 0.51 -18.63 7.00
C PHE A 14 1.66 -18.68 6.00
N LEU A 15 1.71 -19.77 5.22
CA LEU A 15 2.57 -19.82 4.05
C LEU A 15 2.10 -18.71 3.09
N ILE A 16 2.94 -17.71 2.86
CA ILE A 16 2.74 -16.66 1.86
C ILE A 16 3.30 -17.20 0.53
N LEU A 17 2.50 -17.18 -0.52
CA LEU A 17 2.88 -17.62 -1.87
C LEU A 17 3.59 -16.49 -2.63
N GLY A 18 3.18 -15.25 -2.38
CA GLY A 18 3.79 -14.08 -2.99
C GLY A 18 3.41 -12.80 -2.25
N ALA A 19 4.37 -11.88 -2.19
CA ALA A 19 4.19 -10.53 -1.67
C ALA A 19 4.71 -9.53 -2.70
N ASP A 20 3.98 -8.44 -2.91
CA ASP A 20 4.45 -7.27 -3.64
C ASP A 20 4.17 -6.01 -2.82
N LEU A 21 5.09 -5.05 -2.88
CA LEU A 21 5.06 -3.83 -2.10
C LEU A 21 5.51 -2.67 -2.99
N LYS A 22 4.67 -1.64 -3.07
CA LYS A 22 4.94 -0.38 -3.75
C LYS A 22 4.83 0.75 -2.75
N ILE A 23 5.81 1.65 -2.76
CA ILE A 23 5.87 2.79 -1.85
C ILE A 23 6.15 4.03 -2.68
N ASP A 24 5.43 5.10 -2.39
CA ASP A 24 5.74 6.45 -2.89
C ASP A 24 5.61 7.46 -1.75
N VAL A 25 6.47 8.46 -1.76
CA VAL A 25 6.66 9.39 -0.64
C VAL A 25 6.75 10.83 -1.12
N ASN A 26 6.18 11.73 -0.34
CA ASN A 26 6.40 13.18 -0.50
C ASN A 26 6.67 13.83 0.86
N GLU A 27 6.73 15.16 0.89
CA GLU A 27 7.06 15.92 2.11
C GLU A 27 6.05 15.73 3.26
N ARG A 28 4.83 15.26 2.96
CA ARG A 28 3.72 15.18 3.93
C ARG A 28 3.27 13.75 4.23
N PHE A 29 3.41 12.85 3.26
CA PHE A 29 2.79 11.53 3.32
C PHE A 29 3.70 10.43 2.79
N VAL A 30 3.45 9.23 3.32
CA VAL A 30 3.99 7.96 2.81
C VAL A 30 2.80 7.12 2.36
N ALA A 31 2.71 6.84 1.06
CA ALA A 31 1.70 5.95 0.50
C ALA A 31 2.31 4.58 0.24
N LEU A 32 1.58 3.52 0.60
CA LEU A 32 2.02 2.14 0.52
C LEU A 32 0.90 1.27 -0.03
N VAL A 33 1.14 0.62 -1.17
CA VAL A 33 0.26 -0.44 -1.68
C VAL A 33 0.97 -1.76 -1.49
N TYR A 34 0.29 -2.71 -0.87
CA TYR A 34 0.80 -4.06 -0.72
C TYR A 34 -0.20 -5.08 -1.27
N TYR A 35 0.33 -6.12 -1.88
CA TYR A 35 -0.36 -7.34 -2.25
C TYR A 35 0.25 -8.50 -1.47
N LEU A 36 -0.56 -9.23 -0.72
CA LEU A 36 -0.18 -10.49 -0.09
C LEU A 36 -1.06 -11.58 -0.68
N SER A 37 -0.46 -12.72 -1.01
CA SER A 37 -1.20 -13.92 -1.41
C SER A 37 -0.75 -15.11 -0.59
N ASP A 38 -1.72 -15.90 -0.12
CA ASP A 38 -1.45 -17.18 0.54
C ASP A 38 -1.52 -18.35 -0.46
N TRP A 39 -1.07 -19.52 -0.01
CA TRP A 39 -1.09 -20.75 -0.83
C TRP A 39 -2.50 -21.31 -1.07
N VAL A 40 -3.52 -20.77 -0.38
CA VAL A 40 -4.92 -21.15 -0.51
C VAL A 40 -5.64 -20.23 -1.52
N GLY A 41 -4.91 -19.30 -2.15
CA GLY A 41 -5.42 -18.38 -3.15
C GLY A 41 -6.15 -17.16 -2.57
N LYS A 42 -6.06 -16.90 -1.26
CA LYS A 42 -6.54 -15.64 -0.70
C LYS A 42 -5.52 -14.57 -1.00
N SER A 43 -6.01 -13.42 -1.44
CA SER A 43 -5.20 -12.22 -1.62
C SER A 43 -5.71 -11.05 -0.79
N ASP A 44 -4.77 -10.30 -0.21
CA ASP A 44 -5.03 -9.05 0.49
C ASP A 44 -4.28 -7.94 -0.25
N LEU A 45 -5.05 -7.06 -0.87
CA LEU A 45 -4.55 -5.92 -1.62
C LEU A 45 -5.04 -4.65 -0.95
N LYS A 46 -4.11 -3.90 -0.35
CA LYS A 46 -4.45 -2.69 0.42
C LYS A 46 -3.58 -1.51 0.04
N LEU A 47 -4.20 -0.32 0.11
CA LEU A 47 -3.53 0.98 0.13
C LEU A 47 -3.56 1.50 1.55
N CYS A 48 -2.39 1.71 2.12
CA CYS A 48 -2.17 2.36 3.40
C CYS A 48 -1.46 3.69 3.21
N VAL A 49 -1.88 4.70 3.97
CA VAL A 49 -1.29 6.04 3.93
C VAL A 49 -0.89 6.43 5.34
N PHE A 50 0.32 6.95 5.46
CA PHE A 50 0.89 7.43 6.70
C PHE A 50 1.27 8.91 6.56
N THR A 51 1.43 9.59 7.69
CA THR A 51 2.14 10.87 7.75
C THR A 51 3.63 10.66 7.46
N SER A 52 4.39 11.75 7.25
CA SER A 52 5.85 11.73 7.17
C SER A 52 6.52 11.13 8.42
N ASP A 53 5.85 11.21 9.57
CA ASP A 53 6.30 10.63 10.85
C ASP A 53 5.85 9.17 11.03
N LEU A 54 5.36 8.54 9.96
CA LEU A 54 4.89 7.15 9.91
C LEU A 54 3.65 6.88 10.79
N GLU A 55 2.88 7.90 11.13
CA GLU A 55 1.58 7.71 11.78
C GLU A 55 0.53 7.27 10.75
N LEU A 56 -0.17 6.17 11.01
CA LEU A 56 -1.18 5.65 10.09
C LEU A 56 -2.39 6.60 9.99
N ILE A 57 -2.72 7.03 8.77
CA ILE A 57 -3.91 7.85 8.47
C ILE A 57 -5.08 6.93 8.10
N GLU A 58 -4.88 6.07 7.11
CA GLU A 58 -5.93 5.17 6.59
C GLU A 58 -5.28 3.92 6.00
N CYS A 59 -5.92 2.76 6.15
CA CYS A 59 -5.66 1.57 5.34
C CYS A 59 -6.98 1.08 4.74
N LYS A 60 -7.06 0.99 3.42
CA LYS A 60 -8.26 0.51 2.71
C LYS A 60 -7.93 -0.57 1.70
N LYS A 61 -8.91 -1.44 1.47
CA LYS A 61 -8.84 -2.45 0.41
C LYS A 61 -9.04 -1.79 -0.94
N ILE A 62 -8.23 -2.16 -1.92
CA ILE A 62 -8.35 -1.69 -3.30
C ILE A 62 -8.60 -2.87 -4.24
N SER A 63 -9.07 -2.60 -5.46
CA SER A 63 -9.49 -3.63 -6.42
C SER A 63 -8.48 -3.92 -7.53
N ALA A 64 -7.50 -3.05 -7.76
CA ALA A 64 -6.55 -3.16 -8.87
C ALA A 64 -5.11 -3.36 -8.38
N THR A 65 -4.47 -4.45 -8.83
CA THR A 65 -3.03 -4.69 -8.60
C THR A 65 -2.21 -3.58 -9.24
N SER A 66 -1.57 -2.76 -8.41
CA SER A 66 -0.78 -1.61 -8.84
C SER A 66 0.60 -2.05 -9.36
N TRP A 67 0.79 -2.05 -10.68
CA TRP A 67 2.14 -2.19 -11.24
C TRP A 67 2.99 -0.96 -10.93
N HIS A 68 2.38 0.23 -10.99
CA HIS A 68 2.95 1.49 -10.55
C HIS A 68 1.93 2.30 -9.74
N MET A 69 2.46 3.11 -8.82
CA MET A 69 1.72 4.05 -7.99
C MET A 69 2.44 5.40 -8.02
N LYS A 70 1.67 6.48 -7.94
CA LYS A 70 2.18 7.84 -7.79
C LYS A 70 1.41 8.59 -6.71
N LEU A 71 2.12 9.27 -5.83
CA LEU A 71 1.59 10.17 -4.82
C LEU A 71 1.85 11.62 -5.28
N GLU A 72 0.78 12.34 -5.60
CA GLU A 72 0.85 13.78 -5.91
C GLU A 72 0.05 14.54 -4.85
N ASP A 73 0.70 15.47 -4.15
CA ASP A 73 0.09 16.23 -3.05
C ASP A 73 -0.58 15.35 -1.98
N ASP A 74 -1.91 15.31 -1.99
CA ASP A 74 -2.77 14.56 -1.09
C ASP A 74 -3.52 13.44 -1.81
N THR A 75 -3.11 13.06 -3.03
CA THR A 75 -3.84 12.11 -3.87
C THR A 75 -2.93 10.99 -4.35
N VAL A 76 -3.37 9.75 -4.15
CA VAL A 76 -2.69 8.55 -4.65
C VAL A 76 -3.35 8.09 -5.94
N TYR A 77 -2.53 7.93 -6.98
CA TYR A 77 -2.89 7.40 -8.28
C TYR A 77 -2.29 6.02 -8.44
N ILE A 78 -3.09 5.07 -8.91
CA ILE A 78 -2.66 3.70 -9.17
C ILE A 78 -2.85 3.41 -10.66
N GLU A 79 -1.78 3.00 -11.33
CA GLU A 79 -1.86 2.65 -12.75
C GLU A 79 -2.81 1.46 -12.94
N GLY A 80 -3.79 1.61 -13.83
CA GLY A 80 -4.82 0.61 -14.09
C GLY A 80 -6.02 0.67 -13.15
N ASP A 81 -6.02 1.55 -12.15
CA ASP A 81 -7.21 1.88 -11.35
C ASP A 81 -7.83 3.18 -11.87
N PRO A 82 -9.12 3.20 -12.27
CA PRO A 82 -9.79 4.45 -12.65
C PRO A 82 -10.00 5.39 -11.45
N ASN A 83 -9.84 4.90 -10.22
CA ASN A 83 -10.04 5.69 -9.01
C ASN A 83 -8.74 6.41 -8.61
N ALA A 84 -8.90 7.66 -8.20
CA ALA A 84 -7.88 8.42 -7.47
C ALA A 84 -8.25 8.46 -5.99
N TYR A 85 -7.29 8.21 -5.11
CA TYR A 85 -7.51 8.08 -3.69
C TYR A 85 -7.02 9.34 -2.97
N LYS A 86 -7.95 10.26 -2.69
CA LYS A 86 -7.66 11.45 -1.90
C LYS A 86 -7.46 11.10 -0.43
N ILE A 87 -6.37 11.57 0.15
CA ILE A 87 -6.00 11.45 1.56
C ILE A 87 -6.80 12.50 2.32
N VAL A 88 -7.87 12.06 2.97
CA VAL A 88 -8.63 12.90 3.89
C VAL A 88 -8.15 12.53 5.28
N LYS A 89 -7.56 13.48 6.03
CA LYS A 89 -7.28 13.26 7.45
C LYS A 89 -8.62 12.98 8.15
N SER A 90 -8.88 11.71 8.48
CA SER A 90 -9.85 11.40 9.51
C SER A 90 -9.24 11.84 10.83
N THR A 91 -9.85 12.82 11.47
CA THR A 91 -9.52 13.13 12.87
C THR A 91 -9.80 11.85 13.66
N PRO A 92 -8.81 11.25 14.36
CA PRO A 92 -9.10 10.15 15.26
C PRO A 92 -10.07 10.67 16.32
N HIS A 93 -11.19 9.96 16.48
CA HIS A 93 -12.25 10.30 17.41
C HIS A 93 -11.99 9.69 18.79
#